data_AF-A0A819VWU6-F1
#
_entry.id   AF-A0A819VWU6-F1
#
_cell.length_a   1.000
_cell.length_b   1.000
_cell.length_c   1.000
_cell.angle_alpha   90.00
_cell.angle_beta   90.00
_cell.angle_gamma   90.00
#
_symmetry.space_group_name_H-M   'P 1'
#
loop_
_entity.id
_entity.type
_entity.pdbx_description
1 polymer ?
#
loop_
_entity_poly.entity_id
_entity_poly.type
_entity_poly.pdbx_seq_one_letter_code
_entity_poly.pdbx_strand_id
1 'polypeptide(L)'
;MPTRPPNPSPFLKASKCSRLFLEWVSPLISKCRKQGTLDVNDLYEPLPDCEAATLTDKLEANWLVEIKRNPDRPTLIRATLRTMRWKPLVNSLIFIPSELLKISQPLLLTFLMRFFEPCSMMPAWHAWLLAMGTIFVAFCSSVILNYGIYVNNTLALQMRVAYSGLIFRKASIKM
;
A
#
# COMPACT_ATOMS: atom_id res chain seq x y z
N MET A 1 -27.72 2.45 16.78
CA MET A 1 -27.32 1.08 16.42
C MET A 1 -26.59 0.48 17.62
N PRO A 2 -26.85 -0.79 18.01
CA PRO A 2 -26.15 -1.40 19.14
C PRO A 2 -24.65 -1.34 18.89
N THR A 3 -23.89 -0.80 19.84
CA THR A 3 -22.45 -0.58 19.69
C THR A 3 -21.74 -1.91 19.78
N ARG A 4 -21.18 -2.32 18.64
CA ARG A 4 -20.31 -3.48 18.51
C ARG A 4 -19.17 -3.42 19.54
N PRO A 5 -18.75 -4.55 20.14
CA PRO A 5 -17.59 -4.55 21.04
C PRO A 5 -16.31 -4.12 20.29
N PRO A 6 -15.44 -3.31 20.91
CA PRO A 6 -14.29 -2.75 20.23
C PRO A 6 -13.27 -3.82 19.85
N ASN A 7 -12.92 -3.89 18.57
CA ASN A 7 -11.94 -4.84 18.03
C ASN A 7 -10.81 -4.10 17.31
N PRO A 8 -9.79 -3.62 18.04
CA PRO A 8 -8.72 -2.81 17.45
C PRO A 8 -7.87 -3.63 16.50
N SER A 9 -7.47 -3.02 15.38
CA SER A 9 -6.64 -3.69 14.38
C SER A 9 -5.27 -4.08 14.95
N PRO A 10 -4.81 -5.34 14.78
CA PRO A 10 -3.48 -5.78 15.19
C PRO A 10 -2.36 -5.04 14.44
N PHE A 11 -2.70 -4.36 13.34
CA PHE A 11 -1.80 -3.45 12.63
C PHE A 11 -1.17 -2.38 13.54
N LEU A 12 -1.92 -1.86 14.51
CA LEU A 12 -1.44 -0.81 15.42
C LEU A 12 -0.29 -1.30 16.30
N LYS A 13 -0.33 -2.58 16.71
CA LYS A 13 0.67 -3.23 17.56
C LYS A 13 1.76 -3.97 16.78
N ALA A 14 1.57 -4.18 15.47
CA ALA A 14 2.48 -4.96 14.64
C ALA A 14 3.85 -4.28 14.45
N SER A 15 4.92 -5.10 14.50
CA SER A 15 6.29 -4.68 14.19
C SER A 15 6.45 -4.30 12.71
N LYS A 16 7.51 -3.57 12.36
CA LYS A 16 7.78 -3.17 10.97
C LYS A 16 7.90 -4.38 10.03
N CYS A 17 8.53 -5.46 10.49
CA CYS A 17 8.65 -6.70 9.73
C CYS A 17 7.28 -7.37 9.49
N SER A 18 6.46 -7.47 10.54
CA SER A 18 5.10 -8.02 10.44
C SER A 18 4.20 -7.20 9.50
N ARG A 19 4.40 -5.88 9.43
CA ARG A 19 3.71 -5.01 8.47
C ARG A 19 4.19 -5.23 7.04
N LEU A 20 5.49 -5.40 6.81
CA LEU A 20 6.07 -5.66 5.49
C LEU A 20 5.56 -6.98 4.90
N PHE A 21 5.53 -8.04 5.70
CA PHE A 21 5.06 -9.36 5.27
C PHE A 21 3.53 -9.55 5.38
N LEU A 22 2.78 -8.50 5.75
CA LEU A 22 1.33 -8.56 5.98
C LEU A 22 0.90 -9.65 6.99
N GLU A 23 1.82 -10.06 7.86
CA GLU A 23 1.61 -11.13 8.83
C GLU A 23 0.54 -10.75 9.87
N TRP A 24 0.32 -9.45 10.09
CA TRP A 24 -0.74 -8.95 10.96
C TRP A 24 -2.16 -9.40 10.54
N VAL A 25 -2.35 -9.81 9.27
CA VAL A 25 -3.63 -10.33 8.74
C VAL A 25 -3.81 -11.83 9.05
N SER A 26 -2.73 -12.55 9.33
CA SER A 26 -2.73 -14.00 9.56
C SER A 26 -3.76 -14.50 10.58
N PRO A 27 -3.99 -13.82 11.73
CA PRO A 27 -5.02 -14.24 12.69
C PRO A 27 -6.44 -14.22 12.10
N LEU A 28 -6.74 -13.22 11.26
CA LEU A 28 -8.05 -13.11 10.60
C LEU A 28 -8.23 -14.20 9.55
N ILE A 29 -7.20 -14.50 8.76
CA ILE A 29 -7.22 -15.59 7.77
C ILE A 29 -7.38 -16.95 8.47
N SER A 30 -6.67 -17.16 9.58
CA SER A 30 -6.81 -18.39 10.38
C SER A 30 -8.23 -18.56 10.92
N LYS A 31 -8.82 -17.46 11.42
CA LYS A 31 -10.20 -17.47 11.91
C LYS A 31 -11.20 -17.78 10.80
N CYS A 32 -11.08 -17.11 9.66
CA CYS A 32 -11.89 -17.37 8.46
C CYS A 32 -11.78 -18.85 8.03
N ARG A 33 -10.56 -19.41 8.00
CA ARG A 33 -10.34 -20.82 7.64
C ARG A 33 -11.00 -21.80 8.62
N LYS A 34 -11.00 -21.49 9.93
CA LYS A 34 -11.57 -22.36 10.96
C LYS A 34 -13.10 -22.30 11.01
N GLN A 35 -13.67 -21.12 10.80
CA GLN A 35 -15.11 -20.88 10.97
C GLN A 35 -15.90 -20.95 9.65
N GLY A 36 -15.25 -20.85 8.49
CA GLY A 36 -15.87 -20.92 7.17
C GLY A 36 -16.58 -19.63 6.74
N THR A 37 -17.14 -18.87 7.67
CA THR A 37 -17.74 -17.54 7.45
C THR A 37 -17.21 -16.54 8.48
N LEU A 38 -17.09 -15.27 8.08
CA LEU A 38 -16.74 -14.17 8.98
C LEU A 38 -17.99 -13.36 9.29
N ASP A 39 -18.27 -13.14 10.57
CA ASP A 39 -19.31 -12.21 10.98
C ASP A 39 -18.75 -10.78 10.99
N VAL A 40 -19.64 -9.78 10.91
CA VAL A 40 -19.29 -8.37 11.05
C VAL A 40 -18.50 -8.17 12.33
N ASN A 41 -18.88 -8.83 13.43
CA ASN A 41 -18.23 -8.78 14.75
C ASN A 41 -16.78 -9.29 14.78
N ASP A 42 -16.32 -9.99 13.74
CA ASP A 42 -14.96 -10.51 13.66
C ASP A 42 -13.98 -9.55 12.95
N LEU A 43 -14.50 -8.57 12.20
CA LEU A 43 -13.68 -7.63 11.43
C LEU A 43 -12.92 -6.66 12.34
N TYR A 44 -11.79 -6.12 11.91
CA TYR A 44 -11.12 -5.09 12.70
C TYR A 44 -11.73 -3.72 12.47
N GLU A 45 -11.64 -2.87 13.49
CA GLU A 45 -11.96 -1.46 13.33
C GLU A 45 -11.00 -0.78 12.33
N PRO A 46 -11.49 0.21 11.57
CA PRO A 46 -10.65 1.02 10.72
C PRO A 46 -9.52 1.66 11.52
N LEU A 47 -8.35 1.83 10.89
CA LEU A 47 -7.30 2.65 11.49
C LEU A 47 -7.82 4.09 11.68
N PRO A 48 -7.36 4.82 12.70
CA PRO A 48 -7.73 6.23 12.90
C PRO A 48 -7.48 7.10 11.67
N ASP A 49 -6.43 6.80 10.90
CA ASP A 49 -6.09 7.48 9.65
C ASP A 49 -7.01 7.14 8.47
N CYS A 50 -7.79 6.07 8.56
CA CYS A 50 -8.71 5.59 7.53
C CYS A 50 -10.17 5.84 7.89
N GLU A 51 -10.45 6.55 8.98
CA GLU A 51 -11.80 6.84 9.43
C GLU A 51 -12.50 7.80 8.46
N ALA A 52 -13.73 7.45 8.05
CA ALA A 52 -14.45 8.18 7.02
C ALA A 52 -14.76 9.64 7.41
N ALA A 53 -15.15 9.87 8.67
CA ALA A 53 -15.42 11.21 9.18
C ALA A 53 -14.18 12.10 9.08
N THR A 54 -13.06 11.64 9.64
CA THR A 54 -11.81 12.41 9.67
C THR A 54 -11.25 12.70 8.27
N LEU A 55 -11.35 11.74 7.35
CA LEU A 55 -10.93 11.93 5.95
C LEU A 55 -11.81 12.92 5.20
N THR A 56 -13.12 12.85 5.40
CA THR A 56 -14.10 13.75 4.76
C THR A 56 -13.93 15.18 5.29
N ASP A 57 -13.80 15.35 6.61
CA ASP A 57 -13.59 16.66 7.25
C ASP A 57 -12.31 17.34 6.75
N LYS A 58 -11.21 16.59 6.64
CA LYS A 58 -9.95 17.11 6.11
C LYS A 58 -10.07 17.56 4.65
N LEU A 59 -10.75 16.78 3.83
CA LEU A 59 -10.96 17.13 2.41
C LEU A 59 -11.87 18.35 2.28
N GLU A 60 -12.96 18.41 3.06
CA GLU A 60 -13.90 19.53 3.07
C GLU A 60 -13.25 20.84 3.52
N ALA A 61 -12.46 20.81 4.59
CA ALA A 61 -11.72 21.99 5.05
C ALA A 61 -10.78 22.53 3.97
N ASN A 62 -10.02 21.64 3.30
CA ASN A 62 -9.13 22.04 2.21
C ASN A 62 -9.88 22.52 0.96
N TRP A 63 -11.06 21.97 0.70
CA TRP A 63 -11.95 22.40 -0.37
C TRP A 63 -12.47 23.82 -0.12
N LEU A 64 -12.93 24.13 1.09
CA LEU A 64 -13.36 25.48 1.47
C LEU A 64 -12.23 26.50 1.37
N VAL A 65 -11.00 26.12 1.74
CA VAL A 65 -9.82 26.97 1.55
C VAL A 65 -9.53 27.21 0.07
N GLU A 66 -9.69 26.21 -0.80
CA GLU A 66 -9.50 26.37 -2.24
C GLU A 66 -10.55 27.30 -2.86
N ILE A 67 -11.81 27.20 -2.45
CA ILE A 67 -12.88 28.11 -2.88
C ILE A 67 -12.54 29.55 -2.48
N LYS A 68 -12.08 29.77 -1.25
CA LYS A 68 -11.70 31.12 -0.77
C LYS A 68 -10.49 31.68 -1.50
N ARG A 69 -9.51 30.83 -1.85
CA ARG A 69 -8.24 31.26 -2.46
C ARG A 69 -8.35 31.46 -3.97
N ASN A 70 -9.15 30.65 -4.65
CA ASN A 70 -9.32 30.68 -6.10
C ASN A 70 -10.83 30.71 -6.45
N PRO A 71 -11.53 31.83 -6.20
CA PRO A 71 -12.97 31.92 -6.39
C PRO A 71 -13.38 31.73 -7.86
N ASP A 72 -12.55 32.17 -8.80
CA ASP A 72 -12.88 32.13 -10.24
C ASP A 72 -12.84 30.71 -10.81
N ARG A 73 -11.94 29.85 -10.31
CA ARG A 73 -11.71 28.47 -10.80
C ARG A 73 -11.22 27.53 -9.70
N PRO A 74 -12.06 27.17 -8.71
CA PRO A 74 -11.68 26.22 -7.68
C PRO A 74 -11.51 24.82 -8.30
N THR A 75 -10.42 24.13 -7.94
CA THR A 75 -10.14 22.78 -8.48
C THR A 75 -10.00 21.76 -7.36
N LEU A 76 -10.81 20.70 -7.45
CA LEU A 76 -10.87 19.67 -6.41
C LEU A 76 -9.53 18.92 -6.28
N ILE A 77 -8.82 18.72 -7.40
CA ILE A 77 -7.50 18.07 -7.43
C ILE A 77 -6.50 18.82 -6.55
N ARG A 78 -6.49 20.15 -6.54
CA ARG A 78 -5.59 20.94 -5.68
C ARG A 78 -5.93 20.78 -4.19
N ALA A 79 -7.22 20.73 -3.85
CA ALA A 79 -7.65 20.47 -2.48
C ALA A 79 -7.24 19.06 -2.02
N THR A 80 -7.36 18.06 -2.89
CA THR A 80 -6.93 16.68 -2.61
C THR A 80 -5.42 16.58 -2.45
N LEU A 81 -4.63 17.25 -3.31
CA LEU A 81 -3.17 17.31 -3.18
C LEU A 81 -2.74 17.97 -1.86
N ARG A 82 -3.46 18.99 -1.38
CA ARG A 82 -3.21 19.56 -0.03
C ARG A 82 -3.60 18.61 1.10
N THR A 83 -4.67 17.84 0.93
CA THR A 83 -5.15 16.87 1.93
C THR A 83 -4.15 15.73 2.12
N MET A 84 -3.64 15.18 1.01
CA MET A 84 -2.69 14.07 1.02
C MET A 84 -1.22 14.52 1.15
N ARG A 85 -0.94 15.81 0.90
CA ARG A 85 0.40 16.42 0.93
C ARG A 85 1.38 15.61 0.05
N TRP A 86 2.54 15.26 0.61
CA TRP A 86 3.62 14.53 -0.07
C TRP A 86 3.47 13.01 0.01
N LYS A 87 2.45 12.47 0.70
CA LYS A 87 2.26 11.02 0.88
C LYS A 87 2.25 10.22 -0.43
N PRO A 88 1.48 10.59 -1.48
CA PRO A 88 1.48 9.80 -2.72
C PRO A 88 2.82 9.84 -3.43
N LEU A 89 3.52 10.99 -3.42
CA LEU A 89 4.84 11.11 -4.05
C LEU A 89 5.88 10.26 -3.33
N VAL A 90 5.97 10.37 -1.99
CA VAL A 90 6.90 9.58 -1.18
C VAL A 90 6.63 8.08 -1.31
N ASN A 91 5.35 7.68 -1.34
CA ASN A 91 4.99 6.28 -1.49
C ASN A 91 5.33 5.75 -2.89
N SER A 92 5.19 6.56 -3.94
CA SER A 92 5.58 6.16 -5.30
C SER A 92 7.10 5.98 -5.47
N LEU A 93 7.93 6.67 -4.67
CA LEU A 93 9.38 6.49 -4.71
C LEU A 93 9.81 5.06 -4.32
N ILE A 94 8.98 4.30 -3.59
CA ILE A 94 9.29 2.92 -3.20
C ILE A 94 9.40 1.97 -4.40
N PHE A 95 8.77 2.31 -5.53
CA PHE A 95 8.80 1.49 -6.74
C PHE A 95 10.13 1.60 -7.47
N ILE A 96 10.83 2.73 -7.39
CA ILE A 96 12.12 2.95 -8.07
C ILE A 96 13.13 1.82 -7.78
N PRO A 97 13.48 1.51 -6.52
CA PRO A 97 14.42 0.42 -6.24
C PRO A 97 13.86 -0.95 -6.68
N SER A 98 12.55 -1.16 -6.60
CA SER A 98 11.94 -2.43 -7.04
C SER A 98 12.11 -2.66 -8.54
N GLU A 99 11.98 -1.61 -9.36
CA GLU A 99 12.16 -1.68 -10.81
C GLU A 99 13.64 -1.86 -11.18
N LEU A 100 14.55 -1.16 -10.48
CA LEU A 100 16.00 -1.36 -10.66
C LEU A 100 16.41 -2.81 -10.37
N LEU A 101 15.89 -3.41 -9.29
CA LEU A 101 16.16 -4.80 -8.96
C LEU A 101 15.62 -5.76 -10.02
N LYS A 102 14.42 -5.52 -10.57
CA LYS A 102 13.88 -6.33 -11.67
C LYS A 102 14.73 -6.26 -12.93
N ILE A 103 15.26 -5.09 -13.27
CA ILE A 103 16.17 -4.91 -14.42
C ILE A 103 17.50 -5.64 -14.19
N SER A 104 17.96 -5.74 -12.93
CA SER A 104 19.20 -6.48 -12.60
C SER A 104 19.08 -8.00 -12.71
N GLN A 105 17.88 -8.57 -12.60
CA GLN A 105 17.65 -10.03 -12.69
C GLN A 105 18.10 -10.65 -14.02
N PRO A 106 17.69 -10.13 -15.21
CA PRO A 106 18.16 -10.69 -16.49
C PRO A 106 19.66 -10.53 -16.69
N LEU A 107 20.29 -9.50 -16.10
CA LEU A 107 21.76 -9.35 -16.14
C LEU A 107 22.44 -10.49 -15.37
N LEU A 108 22.00 -10.75 -14.14
CA LEU A 108 22.50 -11.87 -13.32
C LEU A 108 22.28 -13.21 -14.02
N LEU A 109 21.11 -13.40 -14.62
CA LEU A 109 20.79 -14.60 -15.39
C LEU A 109 21.70 -14.73 -16.63
N THR A 110 22.02 -13.64 -17.32
CA THR A 110 22.94 -13.63 -18.46
C THR A 110 24.34 -14.05 -18.04
N PHE A 111 24.83 -13.58 -16.88
CA PHE A 111 26.10 -14.03 -16.33
C PHE A 111 26.08 -15.51 -15.94
N LEU A 112 24.96 -16.00 -15.40
CA LEU A 112 24.78 -17.41 -15.10
C LEU A 112 24.78 -18.28 -16.37
N MET A 113 24.15 -17.82 -17.46
CA MET A 113 24.15 -18.54 -18.73
C MET A 113 25.56 -18.73 -19.30
N ARG A 114 26.47 -17.77 -19.12
CA ARG A 114 27.88 -17.88 -19.54
C ARG A 114 28.68 -18.97 -18.82
N PHE A 115 28.20 -19.45 -17.67
CA PHE A 115 28.79 -20.62 -17.02
C PHE A 115 28.58 -21.91 -17.83
N PHE A 116 27.45 -22.02 -18.53
CA PHE A 116 27.09 -23.21 -19.30
C PHE A 116 27.72 -23.26 -20.71
N GLU A 117 28.51 -22.26 -21.08
CA GLU A 117 29.15 -22.19 -22.39
C GLU A 117 30.39 -23.14 -22.46
N PRO A 118 30.63 -23.85 -23.58
CA PRO A 118 31.63 -24.93 -23.66
C PRO A 118 33.09 -24.55 -23.33
N CYS A 119 33.41 -23.26 -23.25
CA CYS A 119 34.75 -22.71 -22.96
C CYS A 119 34.81 -21.90 -21.66
N SER A 120 33.89 -22.09 -20.73
CA SER A 120 33.84 -21.32 -19.49
C SER A 120 34.90 -21.77 -18.48
N MET A 121 35.84 -20.89 -18.11
CA MET A 121 36.79 -21.11 -17.01
C MET A 121 36.23 -20.71 -15.63
N MET A 122 34.91 -20.52 -15.54
CA MET A 122 34.28 -20.00 -14.32
C MET A 122 34.19 -21.08 -13.24
N PRO A 123 34.66 -20.83 -12.00
CA PRO A 123 34.56 -21.79 -10.90
C PRO A 123 33.11 -22.09 -10.50
N ALA A 124 32.83 -23.34 -10.12
CA ALA A 124 31.48 -23.76 -9.71
C ALA A 124 30.88 -22.92 -8.57
N TRP A 125 31.69 -22.43 -7.62
CA TRP A 125 31.22 -21.60 -6.52
C TRP A 125 30.67 -20.24 -7.00
N HIS A 126 31.21 -19.67 -8.07
CA HIS A 126 30.71 -18.42 -8.65
C HIS A 126 29.31 -18.61 -9.26
N ALA A 127 29.08 -19.76 -9.91
CA ALA A 127 27.76 -20.08 -10.47
C ALA A 127 26.71 -20.23 -9.36
N TRP A 128 27.03 -20.93 -8.27
CA TRP A 128 26.15 -21.03 -7.10
C TRP A 128 25.85 -19.66 -6.48
N LEU A 129 26.85 -18.78 -6.38
CA LEU A 129 26.67 -17.42 -5.86
C LEU A 129 25.75 -16.59 -6.77
N LEU A 130 25.92 -16.66 -8.09
CA LEU A 130 25.07 -15.96 -9.07
C LEU A 130 23.62 -16.48 -9.02
N ALA A 131 23.42 -17.79 -8.90
CA ALA A 131 22.11 -18.40 -8.78
C ALA A 131 21.39 -17.94 -7.50
N MET A 132 22.07 -18.02 -6.34
CA MET A 132 21.54 -17.55 -5.06
C MET A 132 21.25 -16.05 -5.08
N GLY A 133 22.14 -15.25 -5.69
CA GLY A 133 21.95 -13.82 -5.88
C GLY A 133 20.72 -13.50 -6.72
N THR A 134 20.47 -14.25 -7.79
CA THR A 134 19.29 -14.09 -8.65
C THR A 134 18.00 -14.34 -7.86
N ILE A 135 17.94 -15.43 -7.08
CA ILE A 135 16.79 -15.76 -6.24
C ILE A 135 16.57 -14.68 -5.17
N PHE A 136 17.64 -14.22 -4.53
CA PHE A 136 17.56 -13.19 -3.50
C PHE A 136 17.05 -11.85 -4.06
N VAL A 137 17.56 -11.41 -5.21
CA VAL A 137 17.09 -10.20 -5.90
C VAL A 137 15.61 -10.33 -6.31
N ALA A 138 15.19 -11.50 -6.81
CA ALA A 138 13.80 -11.79 -7.11
C ALA A 138 12.89 -11.68 -5.87
N PHE A 139 13.31 -12.28 -4.75
CA PHE A 139 12.60 -12.20 -3.49
C PHE A 139 12.48 -10.75 -2.99
N CYS A 140 13.59 -10.01 -2.92
CA CYS A 140 13.59 -8.62 -2.47
C CYS A 140 12.72 -7.72 -3.35
N SER A 141 12.81 -7.84 -4.67
CA SER A 141 11.98 -7.07 -5.60
C SER A 141 10.49 -7.35 -5.38
N SER A 142 10.12 -8.61 -5.12
CA SER A 142 8.74 -9.02 -4.87
C SER A 142 8.21 -8.46 -3.56
N VAL A 143 9.00 -8.51 -2.47
CA VAL A 143 8.60 -7.96 -1.17
C VAL A 143 8.36 -6.45 -1.26
N ILE A 144 9.28 -5.70 -1.89
CA ILE A 144 9.14 -4.25 -2.05
C ILE A 144 7.91 -3.90 -2.88
N LEU A 145 7.69 -4.61 -4.00
CA LEU A 145 6.56 -4.39 -4.89
C LEU A 145 5.22 -4.61 -4.17
N ASN A 146 5.06 -5.74 -3.48
CA ASN A 146 3.83 -6.07 -2.77
C ASN A 146 3.52 -5.05 -1.65
N TYR A 147 4.53 -4.67 -0.89
CA TYR A 147 4.37 -3.64 0.13
C TYR A 147 4.02 -2.28 -0.47
N GLY A 148 4.67 -1.89 -1.58
CA GLY A 148 4.36 -0.66 -2.31
C GLY A 148 2.91 -0.62 -2.84
N ILE A 149 2.43 -1.73 -3.41
CA ILE A 149 1.04 -1.89 -3.85
C ILE A 149 0.07 -1.74 -2.68
N TYR A 150 0.34 -2.41 -1.54
CA TYR A 150 -0.50 -2.31 -0.34
C TYR A 150 -0.63 -0.85 0.14
N VAL A 151 0.50 -0.15 0.25
CA VAL A 151 0.55 1.24 0.71
C VAL A 151 -0.20 2.16 -0.27
N ASN A 152 -0.01 1.98 -1.57
CA ASN A 152 -0.69 2.79 -2.59
C ASN A 152 -2.20 2.54 -2.63
N ASN A 153 -2.63 1.28 -2.51
CA ASN A 153 -4.05 0.92 -2.46
C ASN A 153 -4.73 1.48 -1.20
N THR A 154 -4.01 1.53 -0.07
CA THR A 154 -4.52 2.15 1.15
C THR A 154 -4.77 3.65 0.95
N LEU A 155 -3.83 4.36 0.31
CA LEU A 155 -4.04 5.77 -0.05
C LEU A 155 -5.22 5.96 -1.03
N ALA A 156 -5.33 5.09 -2.04
CA ALA A 156 -6.43 5.13 -2.99
C ALA A 156 -7.78 4.94 -2.29
N LEU A 157 -7.86 4.02 -1.34
CA LEU A 157 -9.05 3.80 -0.52
C LEU A 157 -9.40 5.04 0.31
N GLN A 158 -8.40 5.64 0.98
CA GLN A 158 -8.61 6.88 1.74
C GLN A 158 -9.17 8.01 0.86
N MET A 159 -8.66 8.17 -0.36
CA MET A 159 -9.19 9.15 -1.32
C MET A 159 -10.63 8.84 -1.70
N ARG A 160 -10.94 7.58 -2.05
CA ARG A 160 -12.30 7.16 -2.41
C ARG A 160 -13.30 7.45 -1.28
N VAL A 161 -12.95 7.09 -0.05
CA VAL A 161 -13.80 7.34 1.13
C VAL A 161 -14.04 8.83 1.35
N ALA A 162 -12.99 9.66 1.25
CA ALA A 162 -13.11 11.11 1.40
C ALA A 162 -14.03 11.73 0.34
N TYR A 163 -13.90 11.32 -0.92
CA TYR A 163 -14.78 11.81 -2.00
C TYR A 163 -16.23 11.37 -1.81
N SER A 164 -16.47 10.10 -1.48
CA SER A 164 -17.81 9.59 -1.22
C SER A 164 -18.50 10.34 -0.07
N GLY A 165 -17.77 10.61 1.03
CA GLY A 165 -18.28 11.40 2.14
C GLY A 165 -18.61 12.83 1.75
N LEU A 166 -17.75 13.47 0.95
CA LEU A 166 -17.97 14.85 0.48
C LEU A 166 -19.20 14.95 -0.44
N ILE A 167 -19.36 13.99 -1.36
CA ILE A 167 -20.53 13.91 -2.25
C ILE A 167 -21.80 13.70 -1.43
N PHE A 168 -21.78 12.79 -0.45
CA PHE A 168 -22.92 12.52 0.42
C PHE A 168 -23.36 13.78 1.18
N ARG A 169 -22.43 14.50 1.81
CA ARG A 169 -22.72 15.77 2.49
C ARG A 169 -23.35 16.79 1.55
N LYS A 170 -22.76 16.96 0.36
CA LYS A 170 -23.29 17.88 -0.65
C LYS A 170 -24.69 17.50 -1.14
N ALA A 171 -24.96 16.21 -1.30
CA ALA A 171 -26.28 15.71 -1.68
C ALA A 171 -27.31 15.93 -0.56
N SER A 172 -26.93 15.69 0.69
CA SER A 172 -27.82 15.88 1.85
C SER A 172 -28.22 17.33 2.12
N ILE A 173 -27.42 18.31 1.67
CA ILE A 173 -27.74 19.74 1.80
C ILE A 173 -28.72 20.21 0.71
N LYS A 174 -28.87 19.45 -0.39
CA LYS A 174 -29.72 19.80 -1.54
C LYS A 174 -31.13 19.20 -1.50
N MET A 175 -31.47 18.43 -0.47
CA MET A 175 -32.84 18.01 -0.14
C MET A 175 -33.39 18.91 0.96
#